data_AF-A0A968YDH1-F1
#
_entry.id   AF-A0A968YDH1-F1
#
_cell.length_a   1.000
_cell.length_b   1.000
_cell.length_c   1.000
_cell.angle_alpha   90.00
_cell.angle_beta   90.00
_cell.angle_gamma   90.00
#
_symmetry.space_group_name_H-M   'P 1'
#
loop_
_entity.id
_entity.type
_entity.pdbx_description
1 polymer ?
#
loop_
_entity_poly.entity_id
_entity_poly.type
_entity_poly.pdbx_seq_one_letter_code
_entity_poly.pdbx_strand_id
1 'polypeptide(L)' 'MKSNINDLTLEQQKALRLYAQEKGKTWKQNLADDWLRAAYRWGHPDKSYLLQQIRNQYGPSWLADLAMPKQ' A
#
# COMPACT_ATOMS: atom_id res chain seq x y z
N MET A 1 10.29 14.58 -1.33
CA MET A 1 10.63 13.82 -2.57
C MET A 1 9.36 13.11 -3.01
N LYS A 2 9.04 13.07 -4.30
CA LYS A 2 7.84 12.37 -4.78
C LYS A 2 8.06 10.86 -4.66
N SER A 3 7.16 10.15 -3.99
CA SER A 3 7.21 8.68 -3.88
C SER A 3 6.74 8.03 -5.17
N ASN A 4 7.51 7.07 -5.69
CA ASN A 4 7.15 6.35 -6.91
C ASN A 4 6.89 4.87 -6.63
N ILE A 5 5.83 4.33 -7.25
CA ILE A 5 5.53 2.89 -7.17
C ILE A 5 6.66 2.03 -7.75
N ASN A 6 7.48 2.60 -8.64
CA ASN A 6 8.62 1.92 -9.26
C ASN A 6 9.75 1.59 -8.29
N ASP A 7 9.77 2.23 -7.10
CA ASP A 7 10.75 1.93 -6.05
C ASP A 7 10.41 0.63 -5.29
N LEU A 8 9.21 0.08 -5.53
CA LEU A 8 8.75 -1.17 -4.92
C LEU A 8 9.12 -2.39 -5.76
N THR A 9 9.27 -3.55 -5.12
CA THR A 9 9.39 -4.82 -5.83
C THR A 9 8.11 -5.16 -6.61
N LEU A 10 8.21 -5.98 -7.66
CA LEU A 10 7.04 -6.37 -8.46
C LEU A 10 5.90 -6.95 -7.61
N GLU A 11 6.22 -7.74 -6.59
CA GLU A 11 5.23 -8.34 -5.69
C GLU A 11 4.57 -7.27 -4.80
N GLN A 12 5.34 -6.32 -4.26
CA GLN A 12 4.81 -5.19 -3.51
C GLN A 12 3.92 -4.30 -4.39
N GLN A 13 4.30 -4.05 -5.64
CA GLN A 13 3.47 -3.32 -6.59
C GLN A 13 2.15 -4.04 -6.87
N LYS A 14 2.18 -5.36 -7.10
CA LYS A 14 0.97 -6.17 -7.30
C LYS A 14 0.07 -6.13 -6.08
N ALA A 15 0.61 -6.31 -4.88
CA ALA A 15 -0.16 -6.25 -3.64
C ALA A 15 -0.81 -4.88 -3.45
N LEU A 16 -0.06 -3.80 -3.68
CA LEU A 16 -0.55 -2.44 -3.57
C LEU A 16 -1.65 -2.13 -4.59
N ARG A 17 -1.48 -2.58 -5.85
CA ARG A 17 -2.51 -2.43 -6.90
C ARG A 17 -3.76 -3.23 -6.57
N LEU A 18 -3.64 -4.47 -6.11
CA LEU A 18 -4.78 -5.28 -5.70
C LEU A 18 -5.54 -4.61 -4.54
N TYR A 19 -4.82 -4.12 -3.52
CA TYR A 19 -5.42 -3.39 -2.41
C TYR A 19 -6.15 -2.14 -2.91
N ALA A 20 -5.51 -1.38 -3.80
CA ALA A 20 -6.09 -0.18 -4.38
C ALA A 20 -7.34 -0.45 -5.22
N GLN A 21 -7.35 -1.55 -5.98
CA GLN A 21 -8.49 -1.98 -6.77
C GLN A 21 -9.67 -2.39 -5.88
N GLU A 22 -9.42 -3.16 -4.83
CA GLU A 22 -10.47 -3.64 -3.93
C GLU A 22 -11.10 -2.52 -3.10
N LYS A 23 -10.28 -1.58 -2.60
CA LYS A 23 -10.76 -0.48 -1.75
C LYS A 23 -11.19 0.77 -2.54
N GLY A 24 -10.92 0.83 -3.85
CA GLY A 24 -11.32 1.94 -4.71
C GLY A 24 -10.71 3.28 -4.29
N LYS A 25 -11.40 4.40 -4.54
CA LYS A 25 -10.82 5.77 -4.39
C LYS A 25 -10.28 6.08 -2.98
N THR A 26 -10.76 5.40 -1.94
CA THR A 26 -10.36 5.61 -0.54
C THR A 26 -9.24 4.68 -0.09
N TRP A 27 -8.65 3.90 -1.00
CA TRP A 27 -7.65 2.88 -0.67
C TRP A 27 -6.45 3.43 0.11
N LYS A 28 -5.99 4.66 -0.17
CA LYS A 28 -4.88 5.25 0.58
C LYS A 28 -5.24 5.48 2.04
N GLN A 29 -6.43 6.02 2.29
CA GLN A 29 -6.92 6.25 3.64
C GLN A 29 -7.09 4.93 4.38
N ASN A 30 -7.70 3.93 3.73
CA ASN A 30 -7.90 2.61 4.33
C ASN A 30 -6.56 1.92 4.65
N LEU A 31 -5.56 2.03 3.78
CA LEU A 31 -4.25 1.43 4.01
C LEU A 31 -3.49 2.12 5.15
N ALA A 32 -3.56 3.45 5.22
CA ALA A 32 -2.99 4.21 6.33
C ALA A 32 -3.67 3.85 7.67
N ASP A 33 -5.00 3.74 7.67
CA ASP A 33 -5.79 3.29 8.81
C ASP A 33 -5.40 1.86 9.27
N ASP A 34 -5.24 0.94 8.32
CA ASP A 34 -4.82 -0.44 8.59
C ASP A 34 -3.41 -0.48 9.19
N TRP A 35 -2.49 0.34 8.69
CA TRP A 35 -1.14 0.48 9.23
C TRP A 35 -1.14 1.03 10.66
N LEU A 36 -1.96 2.04 10.96
CA LEU A 36 -2.07 2.63 12.30
C LEU A 36 -2.68 1.66 13.31
N ARG A 37 -3.74 0.95 12.90
CA ARG A 37 -4.44 -0.01 13.78
C ARG A 37 -3.70 -1.32 13.98
N ALA A 38 -2.55 -1.51 13.31
CA ALA A 38 -1.88 -2.82 13.18
C ALA A 38 -2.84 -3.94 12.77
N ALA A 39 -3.92 -3.59 12.05
CA ALA A 39 -5.04 -4.47 11.78
C ALA A 39 -5.00 -4.85 10.31
N TYR A 40 -4.53 -6.07 10.02
CA TYR A 40 -4.50 -6.61 8.65
C TYR A 40 -5.86 -7.15 8.24
N ARG A 41 -6.81 -6.23 8.01
CA ARG A 41 -8.20 -6.57 7.62
C ARG A 41 -8.37 -6.78 6.12
N TRP A 42 -7.27 -6.89 5.38
CA TRP A 42 -7.33 -7.02 3.92
C TRP A 42 -7.68 -8.43 3.44
N GLY A 43 -7.87 -9.42 4.33
CA GLY A 43 -8.32 -10.77 3.95
C GLY A 43 -7.35 -11.57 3.07
N HIS A 44 -6.22 -10.98 2.67
CA HIS A 44 -5.16 -11.58 1.90
C HIS A 44 -3.90 -11.74 2.76
N PRO A 45 -3.82 -12.73 3.67
CA PRO A 45 -2.67 -12.92 4.55
C PRO A 45 -1.36 -13.04 3.77
N ASP A 46 -1.36 -13.76 2.64
CA ASP A 46 -0.21 -13.97 1.76
C ASP A 46 0.25 -12.72 0.99
N LYS A 47 -0.49 -11.60 1.07
CA LYS A 47 -0.13 -10.33 0.43
C LYS A 47 -0.06 -9.17 1.42
N SER A 48 -0.70 -9.34 2.58
CA SER A 48 -0.68 -8.37 3.67
C SER A 48 0.75 -8.15 4.16
N TYR A 49 1.60 -9.19 4.17
CA TYR A 49 3.01 -9.07 4.53
C TYR A 49 3.78 -8.08 3.63
N LEU A 50 3.48 -8.05 2.32
CA LEU A 50 4.11 -7.14 1.36
C LEU A 50 3.75 -5.68 1.65
N LEU A 51 2.50 -5.41 2.04
CA LEU A 51 2.09 -4.07 2.47
C LEU A 51 2.77 -3.64 3.77
N GLN A 52 3.12 -4.57 4.67
CA GLN A 52 3.92 -4.24 5.85
C GLN A 52 5.35 -3.90 5.48
N GLN A 53 5.95 -4.61 4.53
CA GLN A 53 7.30 -4.30 4.08
C GLN A 53 7.37 -2.89 3.51
N ILE A 54 6.37 -2.49 2.71
CA ILE A 54 6.26 -1.11 2.22
C ILE A 54 6.19 -0.12 3.40
N ARG A 55 5.34 -0.37 4.39
CA ARG A 55 5.24 0.46 5.60
C ARG A 55 6.58 0.55 6.34
N ASN A 56 7.25 -0.58 6.56
CA ASN A 56 8.48 -0.66 7.34
C ASN A 56 9.65 0.04 6.63
N GLN A 57 9.64 0.03 5.29
CA GLN A 57 10.71 0.61 4.49
C GLN A 57 10.51 2.12 4.23
N TYR A 58 9.26 2.56 4.03
CA TYR A 58 8.97 3.92 3.56
C TYR A 58 8.11 4.76 4.51
N GLY A 59 7.41 4.12 5.44
CA GLY A 59 6.54 4.78 6.41
C GLY A 59 5.20 5.29 5.84
N PRO A 60 4.31 5.79 6.72
CA PRO A 60 2.97 6.28 6.33
C PRO A 60 2.99 7.51 5.42
N SER A 61 3.98 8.40 5.59
CA SER A 61 4.12 9.62 4.78
C SER A 61 4.35 9.33 3.30
N TRP A 62 5.00 8.21 2.98
CA TRP A 62 5.24 7.78 1.61
C TRP A 62 3.92 7.56 0.83
N LEU A 63 2.87 7.08 1.50
CA LEU A 63 1.58 6.81 0.89
C LEU A 63 0.87 8.09 0.42
N ALA A 64 1.02 9.18 1.18
CA ALA A 64 0.47 10.49 0.85
C ALA A 64 1.09 11.00 -0.46
N ASP A 65 2.41 10.90 -0.57
CA ASP A 65 3.19 11.37 -1.73
C ASP A 65 3.19 10.40 -2.92
N LEU A 66 2.68 9.17 -2.74
CA LEU A 66 2.69 8.15 -3.78
C LEU A 66 1.82 8.56 -4.98
N ALA A 67 2.45 8.74 -6.13
CA ALA A 67 1.76 8.80 -7.40
C ALA A 67 1.58 7.37 -7.94
N MET A 68 0.34 6.89 -7.98
CA MET A 68 0.04 5.68 -8.77
C MET A 68 -0.20 6.08 -10.22
N PRO A 69 0.47 5.45 -11.20
CA PRO A 69 0.10 5.60 -12.59
C PRO A 69 -1.36 5.17 -12.76
N LYS A 70 -2.14 5.92 -13.54
CA LYS A 70 -3.47 5.46 -13.96
C LYS A 70 -3.28 4.12 -14.66
N GLN A 71 -3.96 3.08 -14.18
CA GLN A 71 -4.02 1.79 -14.85
C GLN A 71 -4.68 1.93 -16.22
#